data_AF-A0A2E2D502-F1
#
_entry.id   AF-A0A2E2D502-F1
#
_cell.length_a   1.000
_cell.length_b   1.000
_cell.length_c   1.000
_cell.angle_alpha   90.00
_cell.angle_beta   90.00
_cell.angle_gamma   90.00
#
_symmetry.space_group_name_H-M   'P 1'
#
loop_
_entity.id
_entity.type
_entity.pdbx_description
1 polymer ?
#
loop_
_entity_poly.entity_id
_entity_poly.type
_entity_poly.pdbx_seq_one_letter_code
_entity_poly.pdbx_strand_id
1 'polypeptide(L)'
;MSEPVWFKTAEATVFASEDQGTDAMPEILIGSVKGPAGHAFANLMGQTEGHTRMFAIRATNQQVKPATMIVPKVTIKSSAYVELFGGPVQSAVADAVLDSVIEGVIPKEHAEELCIVAMIWIAPDAAANPDVDRKDLYRTNYEAMKLAIKRAMSGSPTIDELIANRNSIHHEMYDPETGESQW
;
A
#
# COMPACT_ATOMS: atom_id res chain seq x y z
N MET A 1 -4.40 -0.16 28.35
CA MET A 1 -3.75 0.27 27.09
C MET A 1 -3.70 -0.96 26.20
N SER A 2 -4.07 -0.82 24.93
CA SER A 2 -3.91 -1.90 23.94
C SER A 2 -2.43 -2.25 23.79
N GLU A 3 -2.11 -3.51 23.50
CA GLU A 3 -0.71 -3.90 23.28
C GLU A 3 -0.12 -3.16 22.07
N PRO A 4 1.15 -2.72 22.15
CA PRO A 4 1.79 -2.02 21.05
C PRO A 4 1.95 -2.93 19.83
N VAL A 5 1.61 -2.42 18.64
CA VAL A 5 1.78 -3.14 17.37
C VAL A 5 3.28 -3.32 17.09
N TRP A 6 3.78 -4.55 17.26
CA TRP A 6 5.21 -4.81 17.11
C TRP A 6 5.63 -4.94 15.64
N PHE A 7 4.98 -5.86 14.92
CA PHE A 7 5.25 -6.16 13.52
C PHE A 7 4.00 -6.81 12.93
N LYS A 8 3.37 -6.15 11.96
CA LYS A 8 2.28 -6.73 11.18
C LYS A 8 2.45 -6.38 9.72
N THR A 9 2.00 -7.29 8.86
CA THR A 9 2.05 -7.14 7.40
C THR A 9 0.71 -7.50 6.82
N ALA A 10 0.37 -6.90 5.69
CA ALA A 10 -0.77 -7.29 4.88
C ALA A 10 -0.64 -6.75 3.46
N GLU A 11 -1.50 -7.26 2.59
CA GLU A 11 -1.73 -6.74 1.25
C GLU A 11 -3.22 -6.53 1.02
N ALA A 12 -3.54 -5.75 0.00
CA ALA A 12 -4.86 -5.79 -0.62
C ALA A 12 -4.77 -5.41 -2.09
N THR A 13 -5.61 -6.03 -2.92
CA THR A 13 -5.84 -5.62 -4.30
C THR A 13 -7.22 -4.99 -4.44
N VAL A 14 -7.30 -3.82 -5.08
CA VAL A 14 -8.54 -3.20 -5.54
C VAL A 14 -8.41 -2.95 -7.03
N PHE A 15 -9.33 -3.54 -7.79
CA PHE A 15 -9.38 -3.40 -9.23
C PHE A 15 -9.95 -2.05 -9.66
N ALA A 16 -9.49 -1.61 -10.82
CA ALA A 16 -10.00 -0.46 -11.53
C ALA A 16 -11.50 -0.60 -11.83
N SER A 17 -12.19 0.53 -11.95
CA SER A 17 -13.63 0.53 -12.28
C SER A 17 -13.91 0.08 -13.72
N GLU A 18 -12.94 0.32 -14.61
CA GLU A 18 -12.87 -0.14 -15.99
C GLU A 18 -11.44 -0.61 -16.25
N ASP A 19 -11.20 -1.42 -17.28
CA ASP A 19 -9.85 -1.91 -17.62
C ASP A 19 -8.97 -0.78 -18.20
N GLN A 20 -8.42 0.04 -17.30
CA GLN A 20 -7.67 1.26 -17.61
C GLN A 20 -6.32 1.34 -16.89
N GLY A 21 -5.86 0.24 -16.30
CA GLY A 21 -4.55 0.14 -15.66
C GLY A 21 -4.41 0.87 -14.32
N THR A 22 -5.52 1.21 -13.67
CA THR A 22 -5.55 1.91 -12.37
C THR A 22 -5.64 0.98 -11.16
N ASP A 23 -5.49 -0.33 -11.35
CA ASP A 23 -5.48 -1.30 -10.25
C ASP A 23 -4.42 -0.93 -9.20
N ALA A 24 -4.75 -1.18 -7.93
CA ALA A 24 -3.85 -0.93 -6.82
C ALA A 24 -3.64 -2.19 -5.99
N MET A 25 -2.38 -2.48 -5.69
CA MET A 25 -1.97 -3.67 -4.93
C MET A 25 -0.89 -3.31 -3.88
N PRO A 26 -1.18 -2.44 -2.89
CA PRO A 26 -0.25 -2.14 -1.81
C PRO A 26 0.11 -3.37 -0.99
N GLU A 27 1.39 -3.51 -0.68
CA GLU A 27 1.91 -4.41 0.35
C GLU A 27 2.48 -3.56 1.49
N ILE A 28 2.05 -3.81 2.72
CA ILE A 28 2.42 -2.95 3.85
C ILE A 28 3.08 -3.74 4.97
N LEU A 29 3.94 -3.02 5.69
CA LEU A 29 4.43 -3.36 7.00
C LEU A 29 4.10 -2.21 7.95
N ILE A 30 3.41 -2.51 9.05
CA ILE A 30 3.10 -1.57 10.14
C ILE A 30 3.66 -2.10 11.45
N GLY A 31 4.34 -1.25 12.22
CA GLY A 31 4.91 -1.64 13.49
C GLY A 31 5.57 -0.50 14.26
N SER A 32 6.07 -0.82 15.45
CA SER A 32 6.69 0.16 16.34
C SER A 32 7.95 0.76 15.74
N VAL A 33 8.10 2.09 15.89
CA VAL A 33 9.33 2.82 15.55
C VAL A 33 10.54 2.37 16.37
N LYS A 34 10.32 1.69 17.50
CA LYS A 34 11.37 1.12 18.37
C LYS A 34 11.79 -0.29 17.92
N GLY A 35 11.08 -0.87 16.96
CA GLY A 35 11.24 -2.26 16.52
C GLY A 35 11.89 -2.42 15.13
N PRO A 36 11.77 -3.62 14.53
CA PRO A 36 12.27 -3.89 13.17
C PRO A 36 11.64 -2.99 12.11
N ALA A 37 10.37 -2.58 12.29
CA ALA A 37 9.70 -1.64 11.40
C ALA A 37 10.40 -0.27 11.36
N GLY A 38 10.73 0.28 12.54
CA GLY A 38 11.50 1.51 12.67
C GLY A 38 12.89 1.43 12.03
N HIS A 39 13.60 0.32 12.21
CA HIS A 39 14.90 0.11 11.57
C HIS A 39 14.80 0.08 10.04
N ALA A 40 13.84 -0.66 9.49
CA ALA A 40 13.60 -0.71 8.05
C ALA A 40 13.24 0.68 7.51
N PHE A 41 12.34 1.39 8.18
CA PHE A 41 11.94 2.75 7.82
C PHE A 41 13.13 3.72 7.79
N ALA A 42 13.99 3.69 8.81
CA ALA A 42 15.18 4.53 8.88
C ALA A 42 16.17 4.25 7.74
N ASN A 43 16.38 2.97 7.40
CA ASN A 43 17.24 2.59 6.26
C ASN A 43 16.68 3.05 4.92
N LEU A 44 15.35 3.04 4.75
CA LEU A 44 14.66 3.45 3.52
C LEU A 44 14.68 4.97 3.28
N MET A 45 15.23 5.77 4.20
CA MET A 45 15.50 7.19 3.95
C MET A 45 16.55 7.40 2.84
N GLY A 46 17.39 6.39 2.56
CA GLY A 46 18.30 6.39 1.43
C GLY A 46 17.58 6.26 0.08
N GLN A 47 18.11 6.94 -0.93
CA GLN A 47 17.56 6.91 -2.29
C GLN A 47 18.36 5.98 -3.19
N THR A 48 17.66 5.36 -4.15
CA THR A 48 18.25 4.50 -5.18
C THR A 48 17.69 4.92 -6.53
N GLU A 49 18.53 4.93 -7.56
CA GLU A 49 18.08 5.24 -8.92
C GLU A 49 16.91 4.34 -9.34
N GLY A 50 15.88 4.96 -9.91
CA GLY A 50 14.66 4.28 -10.34
C GLY A 50 13.72 3.84 -9.21
N HIS A 51 14.11 3.93 -7.93
CA HIS A 51 13.29 3.50 -6.78
C HIS A 51 13.29 4.57 -5.70
N THR A 52 12.85 5.77 -6.08
CA THR A 52 12.73 6.90 -5.16
C THR A 52 11.67 6.61 -4.09
N ARG A 53 12.04 6.83 -2.83
CA ARG A 53 11.20 6.59 -1.65
C ARG A 53 10.88 7.93 -1.02
N MET A 54 9.64 8.13 -0.64
CA MET A 54 9.22 9.39 -0.03
C MET A 54 8.15 9.18 1.02
N PHE A 55 7.97 10.16 1.89
CA PHE A 55 6.89 10.12 2.86
C PHE A 55 5.53 10.23 2.16
N ALA A 56 4.53 9.53 2.67
CA ALA A 56 3.14 9.88 2.38
C ALA A 56 2.83 11.22 3.09
N ILE A 57 2.44 12.22 2.30
CA ILE A 57 2.02 13.52 2.80
C ILE A 57 0.65 13.84 2.26
N ARG A 58 -0.14 14.47 3.12
CA ARG A 58 -1.53 14.86 2.90
C ARG A 58 -1.61 16.15 2.09
N ALA A 59 -0.59 17.00 2.28
CA ALA A 59 -0.24 18.19 1.51
C ALA A 59 1.20 18.61 1.90
N THR A 60 1.74 19.64 1.25
CA THR A 60 3.01 20.27 1.67
C THR A 60 2.95 20.63 3.15
N ASN A 61 3.97 20.26 3.92
CA ASN A 61 4.06 20.46 5.37
C ASN A 61 2.96 19.76 6.19
N GLN A 62 2.29 18.74 5.64
CA GLN A 62 1.24 17.96 6.31
C GLN A 62 1.55 16.46 6.17
N GLN A 63 2.62 15.99 6.82
CA GLN A 63 2.96 14.56 6.85
C GLN A 63 1.92 13.77 7.65
N VAL A 64 1.48 12.62 7.13
CA VAL A 64 0.53 11.76 7.84
C VAL A 64 1.18 11.04 9.04
N LYS A 65 0.37 10.70 10.04
CA LYS A 65 0.73 9.81 11.15
C LYS A 65 -0.21 8.59 11.19
N PRO A 66 0.27 7.35 11.39
CA PRO A 66 1.67 6.92 11.49
C PRO A 66 2.56 7.38 10.34
N ALA A 67 3.83 7.67 10.65
CA ALA A 67 4.79 8.08 9.63
C ALA A 67 4.88 6.98 8.58
N THR A 68 4.57 7.32 7.33
CA THR A 68 4.41 6.32 6.25
C THR A 68 5.42 6.61 5.14
N MET A 69 6.20 5.61 4.75
CA MET A 69 7.12 5.64 3.61
C MET A 69 6.48 4.89 2.45
N ILE A 70 6.33 5.54 1.30
CA ILE A 70 5.91 4.89 0.05
C ILE A 70 7.15 4.51 -0.77
N VAL A 71 7.16 3.27 -1.23
CA VAL A 71 8.27 2.65 -1.99
C VAL A 71 7.69 2.10 -3.30
N PRO A 72 8.20 2.51 -4.48
CA PRO A 72 7.69 1.99 -5.75
C PRO A 72 8.12 0.52 -5.92
N LYS A 73 7.20 -0.35 -6.35
CA LYS A 73 7.49 -1.74 -6.71
C LYS A 73 8.15 -1.89 -8.09
N VAL A 74 7.95 -0.91 -8.96
CA VAL A 74 8.49 -0.90 -10.32
C VAL A 74 9.48 0.25 -10.50
N THR A 75 10.43 0.07 -11.41
CA THR A 75 11.39 1.10 -11.76
C THR A 75 10.68 2.32 -12.34
N ILE A 76 10.86 3.48 -11.70
CA ILE A 76 10.40 4.78 -12.19
C ILE A 76 11.25 5.16 -13.42
N LYS A 77 10.62 5.26 -14.59
CA LYS A 77 11.28 5.54 -15.88
C LYS A 77 10.90 6.87 -16.53
N SER A 78 9.89 7.59 -16.00
CA SER A 78 9.38 8.81 -16.63
C SER A 78 8.86 9.81 -15.60
N SER A 79 8.83 11.09 -15.99
CA SER A 79 8.21 12.16 -15.19
C SER A 79 6.71 11.94 -15.01
N ALA A 80 6.01 11.39 -16.01
CA ALA A 80 4.60 11.03 -15.89
C ALA A 80 4.37 10.05 -14.74
N TYR A 81 5.22 9.02 -14.60
CA TYR A 81 5.16 8.10 -13.46
C TYR A 81 5.40 8.85 -12.14
N VAL A 82 6.38 9.75 -12.07
CA VAL A 82 6.65 10.57 -10.88
C VAL A 82 5.43 11.40 -10.48
N GLU A 83 4.73 12.00 -11.45
CA GLU A 83 3.54 12.81 -11.21
C GLU A 83 2.32 11.99 -10.75
N LEU A 84 2.20 10.73 -11.19
CA LEU A 84 1.16 9.83 -10.69
C LEU A 84 1.50 9.36 -9.26
N PHE A 85 2.74 8.93 -9.05
CA PHE A 85 3.23 8.42 -7.77
C PHE A 85 3.21 9.49 -6.67
N GLY A 86 3.72 10.69 -6.96
CA GLY A 86 3.76 11.84 -6.05
C GLY A 86 2.52 12.74 -6.06
N GLY A 87 1.51 12.42 -6.86
CA GLY A 87 0.26 13.15 -6.91
C GLY A 87 -0.89 12.33 -6.32
N PRO A 88 -1.78 11.78 -7.17
CA PRO A 88 -2.96 11.06 -6.72
C PRO A 88 -2.64 9.88 -5.79
N VAL A 89 -1.58 9.12 -6.07
CA VAL A 89 -1.22 7.93 -5.28
C VAL A 89 -0.69 8.28 -3.90
N GLN A 90 0.24 9.24 -3.79
CA GLN A 90 0.73 9.73 -2.50
C GLN A 90 -0.41 10.28 -1.62
N SER A 91 -1.31 11.07 -2.23
CA SER A 91 -2.48 11.59 -1.50
C SER A 91 -3.38 10.45 -1.04
N ALA A 92 -3.74 9.51 -1.93
CA ALA A 92 -4.60 8.38 -1.59
C ALA A 92 -4.08 7.55 -0.40
N VAL A 93 -2.76 7.28 -0.38
CA VAL A 93 -2.12 6.58 0.73
C VAL A 93 -2.17 7.41 2.02
N ALA A 94 -1.88 8.71 1.95
CA ALA A 94 -1.94 9.58 3.13
C ALA A 94 -3.37 9.69 3.70
N ASP A 95 -4.37 9.81 2.83
CA ASP A 95 -5.79 9.82 3.18
C ASP A 95 -6.21 8.52 3.86
N ALA A 96 -5.85 7.37 3.28
CA ALA A 96 -6.18 6.05 3.83
C ALA A 96 -5.56 5.81 5.22
N VAL A 97 -4.32 6.24 5.43
CA VAL A 97 -3.65 6.15 6.73
C VAL A 97 -4.36 7.03 7.76
N LEU A 98 -4.66 8.28 7.41
CA LEU A 98 -5.31 9.22 8.33
C LEU A 98 -6.72 8.74 8.71
N ASP A 99 -7.50 8.30 7.72
CA ASP A 99 -8.85 7.79 7.94
C ASP A 99 -8.83 6.51 8.78
N SER A 100 -7.81 5.65 8.62
CA SER A 100 -7.63 4.47 9.47
C SER A 100 -7.39 4.84 10.95
N VAL A 101 -6.79 6.00 11.23
CA VAL A 101 -6.67 6.53 12.60
C VAL A 101 -8.00 7.12 13.08
N ILE A 102 -8.69 7.89 12.23
CA ILE A 102 -10.01 8.49 12.55
C ILE A 102 -11.03 7.40 12.90
N GLU A 103 -11.03 6.30 12.15
CA GLU A 103 -11.94 5.16 12.33
C GLU A 103 -11.50 4.22 13.46
N GLY A 104 -10.34 4.45 14.07
CA GLY A 104 -9.81 3.63 15.16
C GLY A 104 -9.27 2.26 14.74
N VAL A 105 -9.13 1.99 13.43
CA VAL A 105 -8.44 0.79 12.91
C VAL A 105 -6.99 0.80 13.37
N ILE A 106 -6.33 1.96 13.28
CA ILE A 106 -5.09 2.26 13.98
C ILE A 106 -5.47 3.04 15.25
N PRO A 107 -5.21 2.52 16.46
CA PRO A 107 -5.53 3.26 17.68
C PRO A 107 -4.76 4.58 17.72
N LYS A 108 -5.48 5.69 17.93
CA LYS A 108 -4.94 7.04 17.88
C LYS A 108 -3.78 7.24 18.87
N GLU A 109 -3.85 6.61 20.04
CA GLU A 109 -2.81 6.65 21.06
C GLU A 109 -1.47 6.07 20.60
N HIS A 110 -1.48 5.19 19.60
CA HIS A 110 -0.28 4.56 19.04
C HIS A 110 0.19 5.24 17.76
N ALA A 111 -0.58 6.16 17.18
CA ALA A 111 -0.31 6.71 15.85
C ALA A 111 1.07 7.40 15.75
N GLU A 112 1.58 7.96 16.84
CA GLU A 112 2.90 8.61 16.88
C GLU A 112 4.06 7.65 17.17
N GLU A 113 3.77 6.43 17.66
CA GLU A 113 4.79 5.41 17.99
C GLU A 113 4.89 4.29 16.94
N LEU A 114 4.07 4.38 15.88
CA LEU A 114 4.07 3.46 14.76
C LEU A 114 4.66 4.11 13.50
N CYS A 115 5.20 3.27 12.62
CA CYS A 115 5.50 3.63 11.25
C CYS A 115 4.94 2.59 10.28
N ILE A 116 4.78 3.01 9.03
CA ILE A 116 4.34 2.16 7.92
C ILE A 116 5.37 2.23 6.80
N VAL A 117 5.76 1.08 6.26
CA VAL A 117 6.41 0.96 4.96
C VAL A 117 5.38 0.38 4.00
N ALA A 118 5.06 1.12 2.94
CA ALA A 118 4.08 0.74 1.94
C ALA A 118 4.77 0.59 0.57
N MET A 119 4.75 -0.62 0.04
CA MET A 119 5.22 -0.90 -1.32
C MET A 119 4.05 -0.75 -2.28
N ILE A 120 4.19 0.19 -3.22
CA ILE A 120 3.11 0.66 -4.08
C ILE A 120 3.43 0.34 -5.53
N TRP A 121 2.45 -0.24 -6.22
CA TRP A 121 2.51 -0.54 -7.63
C TRP A 121 1.62 0.43 -8.41
N ILE A 122 2.11 0.90 -9.55
CA ILE A 122 1.33 1.57 -10.58
C ILE A 122 1.66 0.85 -11.88
N ALA A 123 0.64 0.49 -12.67
CA ALA A 123 0.86 -0.12 -13.97
C ALA A 123 1.78 0.78 -14.82
N PRO A 124 2.84 0.25 -15.45
CA PRO A 124 3.66 1.03 -16.37
C PRO A 124 2.83 1.70 -17.48
N ASP A 125 1.78 1.03 -17.93
CA ASP A 125 0.89 1.53 -18.99
C ASP A 125 0.03 2.71 -18.51
N ALA A 126 -0.30 2.78 -17.22
CA ALA A 126 -0.98 3.96 -16.66
C ALA A 126 -0.11 5.22 -16.77
N ALA A 127 1.22 5.09 -16.67
CA ALA A 127 2.15 6.20 -16.88
C ALA A 127 2.41 6.49 -18.37
N ALA A 128 2.13 5.55 -19.26
CA ALA A 128 2.21 5.74 -20.71
C ALA A 128 0.91 6.33 -21.29
N ASN A 129 -0.22 6.17 -20.60
CA ASN A 129 -1.53 6.66 -20.99
C ASN A 129 -1.75 8.13 -20.56
N PRO A 130 -1.80 9.10 -21.48
CA PRO A 130 -2.07 10.50 -21.13
C PRO A 130 -3.48 10.74 -20.59
N ASP A 131 -4.42 9.84 -20.88
CA ASP A 131 -5.83 9.93 -20.51
C ASP A 131 -6.17 9.06 -19.29
N VAL A 132 -5.17 8.60 -18.55
CA VAL A 132 -5.37 7.80 -17.32
C VAL A 132 -6.32 8.50 -16.35
N ASP A 133 -7.34 7.79 -15.86
CA ASP A 133 -8.25 8.34 -14.86
C ASP A 133 -7.55 8.47 -13.50
N ARG A 134 -7.06 9.69 -13.23
CA ARG A 134 -6.37 10.02 -11.97
C ARG A 134 -7.30 9.94 -10.75
N LYS A 135 -8.62 10.06 -10.92
CA LYS A 135 -9.58 9.90 -9.82
C LYS A 135 -9.78 8.43 -9.49
N ASP A 136 -9.89 7.57 -10.49
CA ASP A 136 -9.95 6.13 -10.25
C ASP A 136 -8.63 5.62 -9.66
N LEU A 137 -7.48 6.08 -10.17
CA LEU A 137 -6.17 5.76 -9.58
C LEU A 137 -6.07 6.17 -8.10
N TYR A 138 -6.62 7.33 -7.74
CA TYR A 138 -6.73 7.75 -6.35
C TYR A 138 -7.63 6.79 -5.56
N ARG A 139 -8.83 6.47 -6.07
CA ARG A 139 -9.82 5.61 -5.42
C ARG A 139 -9.25 4.23 -5.13
N THR A 140 -8.69 3.56 -6.14
CA THR A 140 -8.13 2.20 -6.00
C THR A 140 -7.02 2.17 -4.96
N ASN A 141 -6.08 3.12 -5.00
CA ASN A 141 -4.99 3.20 -4.03
C ASN A 141 -5.49 3.52 -2.62
N TYR A 142 -6.50 4.38 -2.47
CA TYR A 142 -7.10 4.71 -1.18
C TYR A 142 -7.79 3.48 -0.57
N GLU A 143 -8.68 2.84 -1.35
CA GLU A 143 -9.45 1.67 -0.90
C GLU A 143 -8.53 0.48 -0.59
N ALA A 144 -7.54 0.22 -1.46
CA ALA A 144 -6.59 -0.87 -1.25
C ALA A 144 -5.70 -0.61 -0.04
N MET A 145 -5.17 0.61 0.13
CA MET A 145 -4.33 0.94 1.29
C MET A 145 -5.12 0.81 2.59
N LYS A 146 -6.37 1.29 2.62
CA LYS A 146 -7.26 1.19 3.78
C LYS A 146 -7.59 -0.27 4.11
N LEU A 147 -7.87 -1.09 3.09
CA LEU A 147 -8.11 -2.51 3.26
C LEU A 147 -6.85 -3.25 3.77
N ALA A 148 -5.67 -2.94 3.23
CA ALA A 148 -4.40 -3.50 3.68
C ALA A 148 -4.11 -3.14 5.15
N ILE A 149 -4.31 -1.88 5.55
CA ILE A 149 -4.17 -1.46 6.96
C ILE A 149 -5.14 -2.24 7.85
N LYS A 150 -6.41 -2.31 7.47
CA LYS A 150 -7.42 -3.07 8.22
C LYS A 150 -7.00 -4.52 8.39
N ARG A 151 -6.59 -5.18 7.30
CA ARG A 151 -6.13 -6.58 7.28
C ARG A 151 -4.91 -6.80 8.17
N ALA A 152 -3.92 -5.91 8.12
CA ALA A 152 -2.76 -5.97 8.98
C ALA A 152 -3.19 -5.88 10.44
N MET A 153 -4.02 -4.90 10.79
CA MET A 153 -4.44 -4.67 12.17
C MET A 153 -5.29 -5.81 12.72
N SER A 154 -6.17 -6.41 11.91
CA SER A 154 -6.99 -7.57 12.29
C SER A 154 -6.29 -8.92 12.17
N GLY A 155 -5.14 -9.01 11.52
CA GLY A 155 -4.44 -10.29 11.29
C GLY A 155 -5.18 -11.20 10.30
N SER A 156 -5.78 -10.62 9.26
CA SER A 156 -6.57 -11.35 8.25
C SER A 156 -5.89 -11.33 6.87
N PRO A 157 -6.02 -12.41 6.08
CA PRO A 157 -6.65 -13.68 6.44
C PRO A 157 -5.85 -14.43 7.52
N THR A 158 -6.56 -15.21 8.32
CA THR A 158 -5.94 -16.06 9.33
C THR A 158 -5.29 -17.29 8.69
N ILE A 159 -4.38 -17.96 9.42
CA ILE A 159 -3.79 -19.20 8.93
C ILE A 159 -4.85 -20.29 8.70
N ASP A 160 -5.89 -20.34 9.54
CA ASP A 160 -6.96 -21.33 9.42
C ASP A 160 -7.81 -21.08 8.17
N GLU A 161 -8.12 -19.81 7.85
CA GLU A 161 -8.80 -19.44 6.60
C GLU A 161 -7.95 -19.81 5.37
N LEU A 162 -6.65 -19.55 5.41
CA LEU A 162 -5.75 -19.91 4.32
C LEU A 162 -5.64 -21.43 4.12
N ILE A 163 -5.59 -22.19 5.21
CA ILE A 163 -5.58 -23.67 5.15
C ILE A 163 -6.90 -24.17 4.55
N ALA A 164 -8.03 -23.63 5.01
CA ALA A 164 -9.36 -24.04 4.54
C ALA A 164 -9.54 -23.78 3.04
N ASN A 165 -8.97 -22.70 2.52
CA ASN A 165 -9.22 -22.22 1.17
C ASN A 165 -8.10 -22.58 0.16
N ARG A 166 -7.04 -23.28 0.60
CA ARG A 166 -5.82 -23.55 -0.17
C ARG A 166 -6.07 -24.08 -1.59
N ASN A 167 -7.11 -24.90 -1.77
CA ASN A 167 -7.41 -25.58 -3.03
C ASN A 167 -8.65 -25.04 -3.73
N SER A 168 -9.34 -24.03 -3.17
CA SER A 168 -10.55 -23.44 -3.76
C SER A 168 -10.35 -22.02 -4.26
N ILE A 169 -9.29 -21.35 -3.82
CA ILE A 169 -8.88 -20.03 -4.30
C ILE A 169 -7.53 -20.20 -5.01
N HIS A 170 -7.42 -19.60 -6.20
CA HIS A 170 -6.24 -19.68 -7.05
C HIS A 170 -5.73 -18.28 -7.37
N HIS A 171 -4.42 -18.20 -7.60
CA HIS A 171 -3.77 -16.96 -7.98
C HIS A 171 -4.21 -16.59 -9.40
N GLU A 172 -4.49 -15.32 -9.65
CA GLU A 172 -5.12 -14.87 -10.90
C GLU A 172 -4.21 -15.10 -12.12
N MET A 173 -2.89 -15.07 -11.92
CA MET A 173 -1.89 -15.44 -12.95
C MET A 173 -1.53 -16.93 -12.99
N TYR A 174 -2.28 -17.81 -12.32
CA TYR A 174 -1.97 -19.24 -12.29
C TYR A 174 -3.23 -20.11 -12.16
N ASP A 175 -3.52 -20.84 -13.23
CA ASP A 175 -4.50 -21.91 -13.24
C ASP A 175 -3.87 -23.25 -12.78
N PRO A 176 -4.43 -23.95 -11.77
CA PRO A 176 -3.83 -25.18 -11.24
C PRO A 176 -3.85 -26.39 -12.18
N GLU A 177 -4.71 -26.40 -13.19
CA GLU A 177 -4.85 -27.54 -14.12
C GLU A 177 -4.01 -27.32 -15.38
N THR A 178 -4.08 -26.12 -15.95
CA THR A 178 -3.45 -25.77 -17.22
C THR A 178 -2.09 -25.10 -17.03
N GLY A 179 -1.86 -24.46 -15.87
CA GLY A 179 -0.69 -23.63 -15.61
C GLY A 179 -0.72 -22.27 -16.33
N GLU A 180 -1.80 -21.95 -17.03
CA GLU A 180 -1.93 -20.69 -17.77
C GLU A 180 -2.37 -19.54 -16.85
N SER A 181 -2.05 -18.31 -17.26
CA SER A 181 -2.55 -17.10 -16.61
C SER A 181 -4.00 -16.86 -17.02
N GLN A 182 -4.84 -16.42 -16.08
CA GLN A 182 -6.20 -15.94 -16.41
C GLN A 182 -6.20 -14.47 -16.86
N TRP A 183 -5.01 -13.84 -16.87
CA TRP A 183 -4.72 -12.49 -17.37
C TRP A 183 -3.90 -12.57 -18.65
#